data_AF-A0A3R9HC42-F1
#
_entry.id   AF-A0A3R9HC42-F1
#
_cell.length_a   1.000
_cell.length_b   1.000
_cell.length_c   1.000
_cell.angle_alpha   90.00
_cell.angle_beta   90.00
_cell.angle_gamma   90.00
#
_symmetry.space_group_name_H-M   'P 1'
#
loop_
_entity.id
_entity.type
_entity.pdbx_description
1 polymer ?
#
loop_
_entity_poly.entity_id
_entity_poly.type
_entity_poly.pdbx_seq_one_letter_code
_entity_poly.pdbx_strand_id
1 'polypeptide(L)'
;MKEVFAKRKQDFRQRCLKYLRYVLNDHFVLFLLIFLGFLAVQYNQLLRNFPSQSWPIIVGLVLFSILILPFGHIATYLEKPDMLFLLAQEQAIIEFVKGQIQRSYILFGMLQTLLLVLLAPLFLAIGLPIWGFGLYCLLMLLLKWLVFQFKGRRFFLSDRLNWQYAIAAEEGRKQKVLRFFALFTNVKGISNSVKRRAYLDGLTRLLPKIHAKAWQNMFLRSYLRNGDLFPLTLRLLLLALLTIVFVSQSWIAAGFVVLFNYLLLFQLLALYEALDYQYLTKLFPLDSKSKIKGARQVVTGIGHSVLLFETLVAVLFFQDKIAVLAMLGATIFLYLVYLPYKLKRLVD
;
A
#
# COMPACT_ATOMS: atom_id res chain seq x y z
N MET A 1 29.53 -2.13 -19.35
CA MET A 1 28.68 -1.52 -18.30
C MET A 1 27.45 -0.80 -18.85
N LYS A 2 27.60 0.22 -19.72
CA LYS A 2 26.47 1.00 -20.27
C LYS A 2 25.41 0.14 -20.98
N GLU A 3 25.83 -0.85 -21.76
CA GLU A 3 24.93 -1.78 -22.46
C GLU A 3 24.08 -2.64 -21.51
N VAL A 4 24.66 -3.11 -20.41
CA VAL A 4 23.94 -3.90 -19.39
C VAL A 4 22.80 -3.08 -18.78
N PHE A 5 23.08 -1.83 -18.38
CA PHE A 5 22.07 -0.95 -17.83
C PHE A 5 21.01 -0.53 -18.87
N ALA A 6 21.42 -0.32 -20.13
CA ALA A 6 20.50 -0.04 -21.23
C ALA A 6 19.54 -1.22 -21.47
N LYS A 7 20.08 -2.44 -21.52
CA LYS A 7 19.30 -3.68 -21.66
C LYS A 7 18.32 -3.86 -20.50
N ARG A 8 18.77 -3.73 -19.24
CA ARG A 8 17.89 -3.79 -18.05
C ARG A 8 16.77 -2.76 -18.08
N LYS A 9 17.06 -1.53 -18.52
CA LYS A 9 16.05 -0.48 -18.69
C LYS A 9 15.02 -0.85 -19.76
N GLN A 10 15.48 -1.39 -20.89
CA GLN A 10 14.62 -1.85 -21.97
C GLN A 10 13.74 -3.03 -21.54
N ASP A 11 14.31 -4.03 -20.89
CA ASP A 11 13.58 -5.21 -20.39
C ASP A 11 12.48 -4.81 -19.41
N PHE A 12 12.80 -3.90 -18.47
CA PHE A 12 11.80 -3.37 -17.54
C PHE A 12 10.70 -2.59 -18.27
N ARG A 13 11.05 -1.76 -19.26
CA ARG A 13 10.06 -1.02 -20.07
C ARG A 13 9.16 -1.96 -20.87
N GLN A 14 9.71 -2.99 -21.50
CA GLN A 14 8.94 -3.99 -22.25
C GLN A 14 7.97 -4.74 -21.33
N ARG A 15 8.40 -5.09 -20.12
CA ARG A 15 7.53 -5.69 -19.10
C ARG A 15 6.40 -4.75 -18.69
N CYS A 16 6.68 -3.47 -18.46
CA CYS A 16 5.65 -2.47 -18.17
C CYS A 16 4.66 -2.32 -19.33
N LEU A 17 5.13 -2.28 -20.58
CA LEU A 17 4.27 -2.20 -21.77
C LEU A 17 3.38 -3.43 -21.92
N LYS A 18 3.90 -4.63 -21.61
CA LYS A 18 3.10 -5.86 -21.60
C LYS A 18 1.94 -5.76 -20.59
N TYR A 19 2.21 -5.27 -19.38
CA TYR A 19 1.17 -5.11 -18.36
C TYR A 19 0.21 -3.97 -18.65
N LEU A 20 0.69 -2.88 -19.26
CA LEU A 20 -0.12 -1.73 -19.64
C LEU A 20 -1.27 -2.10 -20.57
N ARG A 21 -1.07 -3.07 -21.49
CA ARG A 21 -2.14 -3.58 -22.38
C ARG A 21 -3.33 -4.14 -21.61
N TYR A 22 -3.10 -4.76 -20.46
CA TYR A 22 -4.18 -5.30 -19.66
C TYR A 22 -4.84 -4.24 -18.75
N VAL A 23 -4.08 -3.24 -18.33
CA VAL A 23 -4.65 -2.07 -17.63
C VAL A 23 -5.60 -1.33 -18.56
N LEU A 24 -5.17 -1.11 -19.81
CA LEU A 24 -5.94 -0.46 -20.87
C LEU A 24 -6.90 -1.42 -21.59
N ASN A 25 -7.50 -2.36 -20.86
CA ASN A 25 -8.60 -3.17 -21.38
C ASN A 25 -9.91 -2.35 -21.43
N ASP A 26 -10.87 -2.76 -22.27
CA ASP A 26 -12.02 -1.97 -22.72
C ASP A 26 -12.83 -1.32 -21.58
N HIS A 27 -13.08 -2.04 -20.49
CA HIS A 27 -13.87 -1.53 -19.37
C HIS A 27 -13.19 -0.38 -18.62
N PHE A 28 -11.87 -0.46 -18.41
CA PHE A 28 -11.13 0.59 -17.70
C PHE A 28 -10.94 1.83 -18.58
N VAL A 29 -10.70 1.62 -19.88
CA VAL A 29 -10.56 2.73 -20.84
C VAL A 29 -11.84 3.55 -20.92
N LEU A 30 -13.00 2.88 -20.99
CA LEU A 30 -14.30 3.56 -20.97
C LEU A 30 -14.49 4.39 -19.69
N PHE A 31 -14.21 3.79 -18.53
CA PHE A 31 -14.27 4.50 -17.25
C PHE A 31 -13.34 5.72 -17.22
N LEU A 32 -12.09 5.58 -17.67
CA LEU A 32 -11.11 6.66 -17.71
C LEU A 32 -11.57 7.80 -18.63
N LEU A 33 -12.15 7.48 -19.78
CA LEU A 33 -12.68 8.47 -20.73
C LEU A 33 -13.84 9.25 -20.11
N ILE A 34 -14.82 8.57 -19.52
CA ILE A 34 -15.95 9.21 -18.84
C ILE A 34 -15.45 10.07 -17.67
N PHE A 35 -14.53 9.55 -16.86
CA PHE A 35 -13.96 10.27 -15.72
C PHE A 35 -13.18 11.52 -16.13
N LEU A 36 -12.35 11.43 -17.17
CA LEU A 36 -11.65 12.59 -17.74
C LEU A 36 -12.65 13.62 -18.31
N GLY A 37 -13.70 13.16 -18.99
CA GLY A 37 -14.79 14.02 -19.46
C GLY A 37 -15.49 14.75 -18.32
N PHE A 38 -15.82 14.05 -17.24
CA PHE A 38 -16.38 14.63 -16.02
C PHE A 38 -15.43 15.67 -15.41
N LEU A 39 -14.14 15.33 -15.21
CA LEU A 39 -13.14 16.26 -14.68
C LEU A 39 -12.98 17.51 -15.56
N ALA A 40 -12.98 17.35 -16.88
CA ALA A 40 -12.88 18.48 -17.82
C ALA A 40 -14.09 19.41 -17.72
N VAL A 41 -15.31 18.86 -17.62
CA VAL A 41 -16.53 19.66 -17.43
C VAL A 41 -16.50 20.38 -16.08
N GLN A 42 -16.16 19.69 -14.99
CA GLN A 42 -16.05 20.31 -13.66
C GLN A 42 -14.98 21.40 -13.61
N TYR A 43 -13.83 21.17 -14.24
CA TYR A 43 -12.77 22.17 -14.37
C TYR A 43 -13.24 23.41 -15.15
N ASN A 44 -13.94 23.22 -16.27
CA ASN A 44 -14.50 24.33 -17.05
C ASN A 44 -15.59 25.09 -16.27
N GLN A 45 -16.48 24.39 -15.57
CA GLN A 45 -17.50 25.01 -14.73
C GLN A 45 -16.89 25.84 -13.60
N LEU A 46 -15.83 25.34 -12.95
CA LEU A 46 -15.08 26.07 -11.92
C LEU A 46 -14.46 27.37 -12.46
N LEU A 47 -13.93 27.34 -13.68
CA LEU A 47 -13.36 28.54 -14.33
C LEU A 47 -14.42 29.56 -14.72
N ARG A 48 -15.60 29.12 -15.17
CA ARG A 48 -16.71 30.01 -15.56
C ARG A 48 -17.40 30.63 -14.36
N ASN A 49 -17.64 29.85 -13.32
CA ASN A 49 -18.33 30.26 -12.10
C ASN A 49 -17.33 30.39 -10.95
N PHE A 50 -16.34 31.25 -11.13
CA PHE A 50 -15.29 31.42 -10.13
C PHE A 50 -15.90 32.03 -8.84
N PRO A 51 -15.87 31.33 -7.70
CA PRO A 51 -16.53 31.79 -6.49
C PRO A 51 -15.84 33.04 -5.93
N SER A 52 -16.62 33.99 -5.42
CA SER A 52 -16.08 35.20 -4.78
C SER A 52 -15.18 34.89 -3.58
N GLN A 53 -15.39 33.74 -2.92
CA GLN A 53 -14.51 33.20 -1.90
C GLN A 53 -13.44 32.27 -2.53
N SER A 54 -12.32 32.84 -2.95
CA SER A 54 -11.24 32.13 -3.63
C SER A 54 -10.36 31.26 -2.70
N TRP A 55 -10.51 31.42 -1.38
CA TRP A 55 -9.62 30.78 -0.39
C TRP A 55 -9.59 29.23 -0.44
N PRO A 56 -10.70 28.49 -0.67
CA PRO A 56 -10.65 27.02 -0.73
C PRO A 56 -9.87 26.52 -1.94
N ILE A 57 -9.96 27.25 -3.07
CA ILE A 57 -9.24 26.93 -4.31
C ILE A 57 -7.74 27.16 -4.09
N ILE A 58 -7.36 28.25 -3.43
CA ILE A 58 -5.96 28.54 -3.07
C ILE A 58 -5.40 27.44 -2.18
N VAL A 59 -6.12 27.06 -1.12
CA VAL A 59 -5.72 25.97 -0.21
C VAL A 59 -5.56 24.66 -0.98
N GLY A 60 -6.50 24.34 -1.88
CA GLY A 60 -6.43 23.16 -2.74
C GLY A 60 -5.19 23.16 -3.65
N LEU A 61 -4.87 24.27 -4.30
CA LEU A 61 -3.70 24.42 -5.17
C LEU A 61 -2.38 24.31 -4.40
N VAL A 62 -2.30 24.92 -3.21
CA VAL A 62 -1.11 24.82 -2.34
C VAL A 62 -0.92 23.38 -1.87
N LEU A 63 -1.98 22.72 -1.40
CA LEU A 63 -1.93 21.33 -0.96
C LEU A 63 -1.53 20.39 -2.10
N PHE A 64 -2.08 20.60 -3.30
CA PHE A 64 -1.72 19.85 -4.49
C PHE A 64 -0.23 20.02 -4.84
N SER A 65 0.29 21.25 -4.76
CA SER A 65 1.68 21.56 -5.07
C SER A 65 2.64 20.95 -4.05
N ILE A 66 2.29 20.98 -2.77
CA ILE A 66 3.03 20.27 -1.70
C ILE A 66 3.03 18.76 -1.93
N LEU A 67 1.90 18.18 -2.37
CA LEU A 67 1.77 16.74 -2.60
C LEU A 67 2.59 16.24 -3.80
N ILE A 68 2.70 17.03 -4.87
CA ILE A 68 3.48 16.68 -6.06
C ILE A 68 4.98 16.80 -5.83
N LEU A 69 5.41 17.64 -4.90
CA LEU A 69 6.81 17.92 -4.64
C LEU A 69 7.66 16.66 -4.27
N PRO A 70 7.24 15.80 -3.32
CA PRO A 70 7.95 14.56 -3.03
C PRO A 70 7.76 13.49 -4.11
N PHE A 71 6.86 13.69 -5.08
CA PHE A 71 6.58 12.72 -6.13
C PHE A 71 7.75 12.59 -7.10
N GLY A 72 8.23 11.37 -7.25
CA GLY A 72 9.37 11.02 -8.10
C GLY A 72 10.37 10.10 -7.40
N HIS A 73 10.86 9.13 -8.18
CA HIS A 73 11.85 8.15 -7.74
C HIS A 73 13.04 8.14 -8.69
N ILE A 74 14.24 7.96 -8.14
CA ILE A 74 15.48 7.86 -8.92
C ILE A 74 15.57 6.44 -9.46
N ALA A 75 15.75 6.29 -10.78
CA ALA A 75 15.84 4.99 -11.43
C ALA A 75 17.30 4.63 -11.75
N THR A 76 17.91 3.76 -10.95
CA THR A 76 19.32 3.36 -11.10
C THR A 76 19.50 2.03 -11.83
N TYR A 77 18.47 1.18 -11.88
CA TYR A 77 18.52 -0.16 -12.49
C TYR A 77 19.64 -1.08 -11.94
N LEU A 78 20.11 -0.83 -10.72
CA LEU A 78 21.03 -1.69 -10.00
C LEU A 78 20.34 -2.97 -9.51
N GLU A 79 21.08 -4.06 -9.46
CA GLU A 79 20.63 -5.38 -9.02
C GLU A 79 21.55 -5.94 -7.92
N LYS A 80 21.05 -6.92 -7.15
CA LYS A 80 21.80 -7.53 -6.03
C LYS A 80 23.20 -8.04 -6.42
N PRO A 81 23.41 -8.69 -7.58
CA PRO A 81 24.74 -9.16 -7.99
C PRO A 81 25.74 -8.04 -8.27
N ASP A 82 25.27 -6.83 -8.61
CA ASP A 82 26.15 -5.71 -9.00
C ASP A 82 27.07 -5.26 -7.87
N MET A 83 26.65 -5.47 -6.61
CA MET A 83 27.48 -5.18 -5.44
C MET A 83 28.77 -6.01 -5.41
N LEU A 84 28.77 -7.21 -5.99
CA LEU A 84 29.95 -8.08 -6.04
C LEU A 84 30.72 -7.90 -7.35
N PHE A 85 30.02 -7.87 -8.49
CA PHE A 85 30.65 -7.85 -9.82
C PHE A 85 31.13 -6.47 -10.25
N LEU A 86 30.46 -5.40 -9.81
CA LEU A 86 30.77 -4.04 -10.25
C LEU A 86 31.46 -3.21 -9.16
N LEU A 87 31.89 -3.85 -8.06
CA LEU A 87 32.66 -3.20 -6.99
C LEU A 87 33.95 -2.58 -7.54
N ALA A 88 34.63 -3.27 -8.45
CA ALA A 88 35.86 -2.79 -9.09
C ALA A 88 35.66 -1.53 -9.96
N GLN A 89 34.42 -1.23 -10.36
CA GLN A 89 34.07 -0.07 -11.20
C GLN A 89 33.16 0.92 -10.45
N GLU A 90 33.31 1.03 -9.12
CA GLU A 90 32.47 1.86 -8.27
C GLU A 90 32.42 3.33 -8.72
N GLN A 91 33.57 3.92 -9.07
CA GLN A 91 33.63 5.33 -9.54
C GLN A 91 32.76 5.58 -10.78
N ALA A 92 32.82 4.67 -11.75
CA ALA A 92 32.03 4.80 -12.97
C ALA A 92 30.52 4.60 -12.70
N ILE A 93 30.15 3.84 -11.66
CA ILE A 93 28.75 3.71 -11.22
C ILE A 93 28.28 4.94 -10.46
N ILE A 94 29.15 5.57 -9.65
CA ILE A 94 28.85 6.83 -8.99
C ILE A 94 28.49 7.91 -10.02
N GLU A 95 29.28 8.04 -11.08
CA GLU A 95 28.98 8.94 -12.21
C GLU A 95 27.66 8.59 -12.90
N PHE A 96 27.43 7.30 -13.16
CA PHE A 96 26.18 6.84 -13.74
C PHE A 96 24.97 7.19 -12.86
N VAL A 97 25.05 6.97 -11.54
CA VAL A 97 23.97 7.28 -10.58
C VAL A 97 23.73 8.79 -10.50
N LYS A 98 24.78 9.62 -10.48
CA LYS A 98 24.65 11.08 -10.58
C LYS A 98 23.90 11.49 -11.85
N GLY A 99 24.22 10.87 -12.99
CA GLY A 99 23.49 11.05 -14.24
C GLY A 99 22.02 10.59 -14.19
N GLN A 100 21.71 9.48 -13.52
CA GLN A 100 20.33 9.03 -13.32
C GLN A 100 19.53 9.94 -12.39
N ILE A 101 20.16 10.54 -11.37
CA ILE A 101 19.52 11.53 -10.50
C ILE A 101 19.09 12.74 -11.34
N GLN A 102 19.98 13.28 -12.17
CA GLN A 102 19.69 14.41 -13.05
C GLN A 102 18.58 14.08 -14.07
N ARG A 103 18.67 12.93 -14.75
CA ARG A 103 17.63 12.50 -15.71
C ARG A 103 16.28 12.30 -15.04
N SER A 104 16.25 11.74 -13.83
CA SER A 104 15.02 11.57 -13.06
C SER A 104 14.46 12.92 -12.62
N TYR A 105 15.31 13.85 -12.19
CA TYR A 105 14.90 15.23 -11.89
C TYR A 105 14.27 15.90 -13.12
N ILE A 106 14.90 15.84 -14.30
CA ILE A 106 14.38 16.44 -15.53
C ILE A 106 13.01 15.86 -15.87
N LEU A 107 12.87 14.52 -15.86
CA LEU A 107 11.60 13.87 -16.18
C LEU A 107 10.48 14.26 -15.21
N PHE A 108 10.71 14.15 -13.90
CA PHE A 108 9.70 14.46 -12.90
C PHE A 108 9.47 15.98 -12.72
N GLY A 109 10.48 16.81 -13.04
CA GLY A 109 10.37 18.26 -13.11
C GLY A 109 9.49 18.68 -14.28
N MET A 110 9.74 18.14 -15.47
CA MET A 110 8.92 18.37 -16.66
C MET A 110 7.47 17.91 -16.46
N LEU A 111 7.26 16.75 -15.84
CA LEU A 111 5.91 16.26 -15.56
C LEU A 111 5.17 17.16 -14.54
N GLN A 112 5.88 17.70 -13.54
CA GLN A 112 5.31 18.65 -12.59
C GLN A 112 4.97 19.99 -13.24
N THR A 113 5.88 20.54 -14.06
CA THR A 113 5.61 21.81 -14.75
C THR A 113 4.45 21.67 -15.72
N LEU A 114 4.35 20.55 -16.45
CA LEU A 114 3.21 20.26 -17.32
C LEU A 114 1.90 20.24 -16.54
N LEU A 115 1.86 19.59 -15.36
CA LEU A 115 0.67 19.58 -14.51
C LEU A 115 0.32 20.98 -13.97
N LEU A 116 1.31 21.77 -13.57
CA LEU A 116 1.08 23.15 -13.13
C LEU A 116 0.56 24.04 -14.27
N VAL A 117 1.09 23.87 -15.48
CA VAL A 117 0.64 24.59 -16.68
C VAL A 117 -0.82 24.24 -17.02
N LEU A 118 -1.23 22.98 -16.86
CA LEU A 118 -2.63 22.58 -17.02
C LEU A 118 -3.54 23.31 -16.01
N LEU A 119 -3.03 23.63 -14.81
CA LEU A 119 -3.74 24.41 -13.80
C LEU A 119 -3.55 25.93 -13.94
N ALA A 120 -2.76 26.42 -14.90
CA ALA A 120 -2.44 27.85 -15.06
C ALA A 120 -3.68 28.76 -15.13
N PRO A 121 -4.77 28.40 -15.86
CA PRO A 121 -5.98 29.23 -15.90
C PRO A 121 -6.58 29.51 -14.51
N LEU A 122 -6.44 28.59 -13.55
CA LEU A 122 -6.92 28.80 -12.17
C LEU A 122 -6.06 29.83 -11.44
N PHE A 123 -4.73 29.81 -11.62
CA PHE A 123 -3.85 30.81 -11.02
C PHE A 123 -4.13 32.21 -11.59
N LEU A 124 -4.39 32.30 -12.90
CA LEU A 124 -4.77 33.57 -13.53
C LEU A 124 -6.14 34.07 -13.05
N ALA A 125 -7.12 33.18 -12.89
CA ALA A 125 -8.44 33.51 -12.36
C ALA A 125 -8.40 34.04 -10.90
N ILE A 126 -7.42 33.60 -10.10
CA ILE A 126 -7.17 34.12 -8.74
C ILE A 126 -6.59 35.55 -8.76
N GLY A 127 -6.11 36.03 -9.91
CA GLY A 127 -5.48 37.34 -10.06
C GLY A 127 -3.96 37.33 -10.01
N LEU A 128 -3.30 36.17 -10.11
CA LEU A 128 -1.85 36.12 -10.25
C LEU A 128 -1.45 36.54 -11.68
N PRO A 129 -0.51 37.49 -11.84
CA PRO A 129 0.00 37.84 -13.15
C PRO A 129 0.79 36.67 -13.75
N ILE A 130 0.87 36.62 -15.09
CA ILE A 130 1.58 35.56 -15.84
C ILE A 130 3.04 35.41 -15.36
N TRP A 131 3.72 36.53 -15.10
CA TRP A 131 5.08 36.53 -14.54
C TRP A 131 5.15 35.93 -13.12
N GLY A 132 4.14 36.18 -12.28
CA GLY A 132 4.02 35.60 -10.94
C GLY A 132 3.84 34.08 -11.01
N PHE A 133 3.04 33.60 -11.95
CA PHE A 133 2.91 32.16 -12.21
C PHE A 133 4.21 31.54 -12.73
N GLY A 134 4.94 32.24 -13.61
CA GLY A 134 6.27 31.83 -14.06
C GLY A 134 7.27 31.70 -12.92
N LEU A 135 7.32 32.68 -12.02
CA LEU A 135 8.16 32.66 -10.82
C LEU A 135 7.77 31.51 -9.89
N TYR A 136 6.47 31.26 -9.71
CA TYR A 136 5.97 30.13 -8.93
C TYR A 136 6.44 28.78 -9.50
N CYS A 137 6.32 28.58 -10.82
CA CYS A 137 6.80 27.37 -11.48
C CYS A 137 8.32 27.18 -11.31
N LEU A 138 9.09 28.27 -11.43
CA LEU A 138 10.53 28.25 -11.24
C LEU A 138 10.91 27.89 -9.80
N LEU A 139 10.25 28.50 -8.80
CA LEU A 139 10.44 28.18 -7.38
C LEU A 139 10.13 26.70 -7.12
N MET A 140 9.03 26.19 -7.68
CA MET A 140 8.63 24.79 -7.57
C MET A 140 9.64 23.82 -8.22
N LEU A 141 10.26 24.20 -9.33
CA LEU A 141 11.35 23.44 -9.97
C LEU A 141 12.63 23.44 -9.14
N LEU A 142 12.99 24.57 -8.52
CA LEU A 142 14.13 24.68 -7.62
C LEU A 142 13.93 23.82 -6.37
N LEU A 143 12.73 23.89 -5.77
CA LEU A 143 12.40 23.09 -4.60
C LEU A 143 12.41 21.60 -4.94
N LYS A 144 11.94 21.20 -6.13
CA LYS A 144 12.08 19.82 -6.62
C LYS A 144 13.53 19.40 -6.79
N TRP A 145 14.38 20.30 -7.29
CA TRP A 145 15.81 20.03 -7.42
C TRP A 145 16.43 19.74 -6.06
N LEU A 146 16.15 20.57 -5.05
CA LEU A 146 16.58 20.34 -3.68
C LEU A 146 16.13 18.97 -3.15
N VAL A 147 14.86 18.61 -3.33
CA VAL A 147 14.33 17.30 -2.92
C VAL A 147 15.09 16.15 -3.59
N PHE A 148 15.35 16.25 -4.89
CA PHE A 148 16.11 15.22 -5.61
C PHE A 148 17.56 15.14 -5.17
N GLN A 149 18.18 16.28 -4.82
CA GLN A 149 19.53 16.29 -4.25
C GLN A 149 19.55 15.67 -2.85
N PHE A 150 18.58 15.98 -1.98
CA PHE A 150 18.47 15.33 -0.67
C PHE A 150 18.25 13.82 -0.79
N LYS A 151 17.41 13.38 -1.73
CA LYS A 151 17.21 11.96 -2.04
C LYS A 151 18.50 11.33 -2.61
N GLY A 152 19.21 12.05 -3.48
CA GLY A 152 20.45 11.66 -4.12
C GLY A 152 21.61 11.48 -3.13
N ARG A 153 21.73 12.37 -2.13
CA ARG A 153 22.75 12.27 -1.08
C ARG A 153 22.70 10.95 -0.33
N ARG A 154 21.52 10.35 -0.14
CA ARG A 154 21.38 9.05 0.55
C ARG A 154 22.01 7.87 -0.20
N PHE A 155 22.27 8.02 -1.50
CA PHE A 155 22.98 7.01 -2.29
C PHE A 155 24.49 7.00 -2.04
N PHE A 156 25.04 8.06 -1.42
CA PHE A 156 26.47 8.22 -1.21
C PHE A 156 26.80 8.27 0.30
N LEU A 157 27.80 7.49 0.72
CA LEU A 157 28.39 7.50 2.06
C LEU A 157 29.84 7.96 1.91
N SER A 158 30.13 9.22 2.29
CA SER A 158 31.50 9.77 2.31
C SER A 158 32.30 9.44 1.04
N ASP A 159 31.71 9.74 -0.12
CA ASP A 159 32.24 9.52 -1.48
C ASP A 159 32.23 8.08 -2.02
N ARG A 160 31.71 7.10 -1.27
CA ARG A 160 31.42 5.74 -1.74
C ARG A 160 29.93 5.54 -2.01
N LEU A 161 29.59 4.59 -2.86
CA LEU A 161 28.22 4.24 -3.14
C LEU A 161 27.68 3.32 -2.03
N ASN A 162 26.56 3.70 -1.43
CA ASN A 162 25.84 2.80 -0.54
C ASN A 162 25.08 1.74 -1.37
N TRP A 163 25.76 0.65 -1.70
CA TRP A 163 25.22 -0.45 -2.50
C TRP A 163 23.90 -1.01 -1.95
N GLN A 164 23.85 -1.25 -0.64
CA GLN A 164 22.66 -1.79 0.02
C GLN A 164 21.46 -0.86 -0.16
N TYR A 165 21.65 0.45 0.08
CA TYR A 165 20.59 1.44 -0.11
C TYR A 165 20.20 1.59 -1.58
N ALA A 166 21.19 1.66 -2.49
CA ALA A 166 20.94 1.89 -3.91
C ALA A 166 20.15 0.75 -4.55
N ILE A 167 20.49 -0.50 -4.20
CA ILE A 167 19.79 -1.70 -4.67
C ILE A 167 18.40 -1.79 -4.04
N ALA A 168 18.28 -1.55 -2.72
CA ALA A 168 16.98 -1.57 -2.04
C ALA A 168 16.02 -0.49 -2.56
N ALA A 169 16.55 0.70 -2.87
CA ALA A 169 15.77 1.80 -3.46
C ALA A 169 15.25 1.44 -4.85
N GLU A 170 16.07 0.80 -5.69
CA GLU A 170 15.68 0.36 -7.02
C GLU A 170 14.69 -0.82 -7.00
N GLU A 171 14.91 -1.81 -6.13
CA GLU A 171 13.97 -2.92 -5.91
C GLU A 171 12.63 -2.38 -5.42
N GLY A 172 12.64 -1.45 -4.46
CA GLY A 172 11.44 -0.76 -3.98
C GLY A 172 10.71 0.03 -5.08
N ARG A 173 11.46 0.72 -5.95
CA ARG A 173 10.89 1.44 -7.11
C ARG A 173 10.22 0.47 -8.09
N LYS A 174 10.90 -0.60 -8.50
CA LYS A 174 10.34 -1.64 -9.39
C LYS A 174 9.10 -2.27 -8.77
N GLN A 175 9.13 -2.60 -7.47
CA GLN A 175 7.97 -3.17 -6.75
C GLN A 175 6.76 -2.22 -6.71
N LYS A 176 6.95 -0.91 -6.49
CA LYS A 176 5.83 0.06 -6.55
C LYS A 176 5.14 0.08 -7.92
N VAL A 177 5.92 0.06 -8.99
CA VAL A 177 5.40 0.01 -10.36
C VAL A 177 4.65 -1.29 -10.61
N LEU A 178 5.21 -2.44 -10.20
CA LEU A 178 4.55 -3.74 -10.36
C LEU A 178 3.28 -3.85 -9.52
N ARG A 179 3.25 -3.28 -8.31
CA ARG A 179 2.04 -3.23 -7.46
C ARG A 179 0.93 -2.41 -8.08
N PHE A 180 1.24 -1.33 -8.80
CA PHE A 180 0.22 -0.60 -9.56
C PHE A 180 -0.42 -1.50 -10.63
N PHE A 181 0.38 -2.22 -11.42
CA PHE A 181 -0.14 -3.17 -12.40
C PHE A 181 -0.91 -4.35 -11.76
N ALA A 182 -0.53 -4.72 -10.54
CA ALA A 182 -1.19 -5.76 -9.75
C ALA A 182 -2.66 -5.46 -9.44
N LEU A 183 -3.04 -4.18 -9.40
CA LEU A 183 -4.43 -3.75 -9.16
C LEU A 183 -5.37 -4.16 -10.31
N PHE A 184 -4.80 -4.40 -11.49
CA PHE A 184 -5.57 -4.71 -12.70
C PHE A 184 -5.31 -6.13 -13.21
N THR A 185 -4.13 -6.69 -12.91
CA THR A 185 -3.73 -8.01 -13.41
C THR A 185 -2.83 -8.79 -12.46
N ASN A 186 -2.81 -10.11 -12.64
CA ASN A 186 -1.85 -10.97 -11.96
C ASN A 186 -0.43 -10.76 -12.51
N VAL A 187 0.34 -9.95 -11.78
CA VAL A 187 1.73 -9.64 -12.11
C VAL A 187 2.66 -10.59 -11.35
N LYS A 188 3.46 -11.36 -12.09
CA LYS A 188 4.53 -12.19 -11.48
C LYS A 188 5.56 -11.30 -10.78
N GLY A 189 6.10 -11.72 -9.64
CA GLY A 189 7.24 -11.08 -8.98
C GLY A 189 6.92 -9.96 -7.98
N ILE A 190 5.68 -9.86 -7.51
CA ILE A 190 5.36 -9.03 -6.33
C ILE A 190 5.84 -9.79 -5.10
N SER A 191 6.81 -9.23 -4.38
CA SER A 191 7.18 -9.78 -3.08
C SER A 191 6.29 -9.18 -2.01
N ASN A 192 5.62 -10.03 -1.24
CA ASN A 192 5.06 -9.62 0.04
C ASN A 192 6.23 -9.26 0.95
N SER A 193 6.33 -7.99 1.34
CA SER A 193 7.41 -7.51 2.20
C SER A 193 7.03 -7.77 3.65
N VAL A 194 7.76 -8.68 4.29
CA VAL A 194 7.66 -8.93 5.73
C VAL A 194 8.47 -7.85 6.44
N LYS A 195 7.80 -6.85 7.02
CA LYS A 195 8.44 -5.77 7.78
C LYS A 195 8.19 -5.97 9.26
N ARG A 196 9.24 -5.90 10.08
CA ARG A 196 9.10 -5.90 11.54
C ARG A 196 8.29 -4.67 12.00
N ARG A 197 7.31 -4.90 12.85
CA ARG A 197 6.45 -3.87 13.45
C ARG A 197 6.73 -3.82 14.95
N ALA A 198 7.69 -2.98 15.35
CA ALA A 198 8.15 -2.92 16.75
C ALA A 198 7.02 -2.58 17.74
N TYR A 199 6.01 -1.81 17.32
CA TYR A 199 4.84 -1.47 18.13
C TYR A 199 3.92 -2.68 18.43
N LEU A 200 4.00 -3.76 17.65
CA LEU A 200 3.22 -4.99 17.87
C LEU A 200 4.02 -6.05 18.65
N ASP A 201 5.29 -5.79 18.96
CA ASP A 201 6.11 -6.74 19.72
C ASP A 201 5.54 -6.97 21.13
N GLY A 202 4.82 -5.98 21.70
CA GLY A 202 4.10 -6.13 22.97
C GLY A 202 3.04 -7.23 22.97
N LEU A 203 2.26 -7.35 21.88
CA LEU A 203 1.23 -8.39 21.75
C LEU A 203 1.84 -9.80 21.70
N THR A 204 3.05 -9.93 21.17
CA THR A 204 3.79 -11.21 21.17
C THR A 204 4.33 -11.62 22.54
N ARG A 205 4.35 -10.71 23.52
CA ARG A 205 4.78 -10.99 24.90
C ARG A 205 3.65 -11.50 25.79
N LEU A 206 2.39 -11.31 25.38
CA LEU A 206 1.21 -11.80 26.11
C LEU A 206 1.07 -13.33 26.05
N LEU A 207 1.72 -14.00 25.11
CA LEU A 207 1.76 -15.46 25.04
C LEU A 207 3.04 -16.02 25.70
N PRO A 208 2.92 -16.94 26.67
CA PRO A 208 4.08 -17.55 27.30
C PRO A 208 4.84 -18.42 26.29
N LYS A 209 6.17 -18.39 26.36
CA LYS A 209 7.08 -19.11 25.44
C LYS A 209 7.27 -20.57 25.87
N ILE A 210 6.18 -21.31 25.95
CA ILE A 210 6.15 -22.72 26.35
C ILE A 210 6.01 -23.60 25.10
N HIS A 211 6.65 -24.77 25.07
CA HIS A 211 6.59 -25.73 23.95
C HIS A 211 5.14 -26.06 23.53
N ALA A 212 4.23 -26.21 24.50
CA ALA A 212 2.81 -26.46 24.25
C ALA A 212 2.09 -25.35 23.45
N LYS A 213 2.61 -24.11 23.46
CA LYS A 213 2.06 -22.94 22.73
C LYS A 213 2.96 -22.50 21.58
N ALA A 214 3.89 -23.34 21.13
CA ALA A 214 4.82 -23.00 20.04
C ALA A 214 4.07 -22.56 18.77
N TRP A 215 3.07 -23.33 18.33
CA TRP A 215 2.24 -23.00 17.17
C TRP A 215 1.48 -21.68 17.32
N GLN A 216 0.90 -21.41 18.49
CA GLN A 216 0.20 -20.14 18.74
C GLN A 216 1.15 -18.95 18.62
N ASN A 217 2.35 -19.07 19.18
CA ASN A 217 3.38 -18.04 19.09
C ASN A 217 3.85 -17.82 17.64
N MET A 218 4.02 -18.89 16.87
CA MET A 218 4.41 -18.80 15.45
C MET A 218 3.31 -18.16 14.61
N PHE A 219 2.06 -18.61 14.75
CA PHE A 219 0.93 -18.05 14.01
C PHE A 219 0.66 -16.60 14.40
N LEU A 220 0.74 -16.24 15.69
CA LEU A 220 0.59 -14.84 16.12
C LEU A 220 1.70 -13.96 15.53
N ARG A 221 2.96 -14.42 15.56
CA ARG A 221 4.09 -13.70 14.93
C ARG A 221 3.93 -13.60 13.42
N SER A 222 3.46 -14.66 12.76
CA SER A 222 3.18 -14.67 11.34
C SER A 222 2.09 -13.64 11.01
N TYR A 223 0.97 -13.64 11.72
CA TYR A 223 -0.10 -12.66 11.57
C TYR A 223 0.39 -11.21 11.74
N LEU A 224 1.13 -10.91 12.82
CA LEU A 224 1.59 -9.54 13.11
C LEU A 224 2.70 -9.04 12.18
N ARG A 225 3.51 -9.95 11.62
CA ARG A 225 4.62 -9.61 10.72
C ARG A 225 4.23 -9.68 9.24
N ASN A 226 3.21 -10.48 8.89
CA ASN A 226 2.74 -10.61 7.53
C ASN A 226 2.23 -9.24 7.04
N GLY A 227 2.73 -8.84 5.87
CA GLY A 227 2.44 -7.55 5.25
C GLY A 227 0.98 -7.40 4.85
N ASP A 228 0.25 -8.51 4.69
CA ASP A 228 -1.10 -8.52 4.12
C ASP A 228 -2.19 -8.71 5.18
N LEU A 229 -2.08 -9.77 6.00
CA LEU A 229 -3.14 -10.18 6.93
C LEU A 229 -3.51 -9.13 8.00
N PHE A 230 -2.53 -8.53 8.69
CA PHE A 230 -2.83 -7.55 9.74
C PHE A 230 -3.41 -6.22 9.20
N PRO A 231 -2.88 -5.60 8.13
CA PRO A 231 -3.52 -4.42 7.55
C PRO A 231 -4.91 -4.72 7.00
N LEU A 232 -5.14 -5.92 6.50
CA LEU A 232 -6.43 -6.38 6.00
C LEU A 232 -7.47 -6.50 7.11
N THR A 233 -7.12 -7.04 8.28
CA THR A 233 -8.04 -7.04 9.44
C THR A 233 -8.37 -5.62 9.89
N LEU A 234 -7.37 -4.73 9.95
CA LEU A 234 -7.59 -3.32 10.27
C LEU A 234 -8.49 -2.61 9.25
N ARG A 235 -8.35 -2.92 7.96
CA ARG A 235 -9.18 -2.35 6.89
C ARG A 235 -10.64 -2.80 7.01
N LEU A 236 -10.88 -4.09 7.23
CA LEU A 236 -12.23 -4.62 7.40
C LEU A 236 -12.87 -4.11 8.70
N LEU A 237 -12.11 -4.04 9.80
CA LEU A 237 -12.54 -3.41 11.04
C LEU A 237 -12.98 -1.95 10.78
N LEU A 238 -12.13 -1.15 10.12
CA LEU A 238 -12.46 0.24 9.82
C LEU A 238 -13.73 0.34 8.96
N LEU A 239 -13.86 -0.48 7.92
CA LEU A 239 -15.04 -0.51 7.06
C LEU A 239 -16.31 -0.90 7.84
N ALA A 240 -16.21 -1.88 8.74
CA ALA A 240 -17.29 -2.29 9.63
C ALA A 240 -17.69 -1.15 10.58
N LEU A 241 -16.72 -0.50 11.23
CA LEU A 241 -16.97 0.66 12.10
C LEU A 241 -17.59 1.83 11.34
N LEU A 242 -17.11 2.12 10.13
CA LEU A 242 -17.65 3.18 9.28
C LEU A 242 -19.09 2.85 8.88
N THR A 243 -19.39 1.58 8.58
CA THR A 243 -20.75 1.14 8.30
C THR A 243 -21.66 1.33 9.50
N ILE A 244 -21.19 1.00 10.72
CA ILE A 244 -21.94 1.20 11.96
C ILE A 244 -22.25 2.69 12.19
N VAL A 245 -21.32 3.59 11.90
CA VAL A 245 -21.47 5.03 12.15
C VAL A 245 -22.30 5.74 11.07
N PHE A 246 -22.14 5.39 9.79
CA PHE A 246 -22.74 6.14 8.68
C PHE A 246 -24.07 5.56 8.17
N VAL A 247 -24.34 4.27 8.40
CA VAL A 247 -25.59 3.65 7.92
C VAL A 247 -26.69 3.83 8.96
N SER A 248 -27.71 4.62 8.62
CA SER A 248 -28.82 4.93 9.54
C SER A 248 -29.69 3.72 9.90
N GLN A 249 -29.74 2.68 9.05
CA GLN A 249 -30.57 1.49 9.25
C GLN A 249 -29.80 0.37 9.98
N SER A 250 -30.14 0.11 11.24
CA SER A 250 -29.44 -0.84 12.14
C SER A 250 -29.31 -2.27 11.58
N TRP A 251 -30.38 -2.81 10.99
CA TRP A 251 -30.39 -4.18 10.42
C TRP A 251 -29.51 -4.32 9.18
N ILE A 252 -29.50 -3.31 8.32
CA ILE A 252 -28.65 -3.30 7.11
C ILE A 252 -27.19 -3.19 7.53
N ALA A 253 -26.88 -2.29 8.47
CA ALA A 253 -25.55 -2.15 9.04
C ALA A 253 -25.06 -3.47 9.68
N ALA A 254 -25.90 -4.12 10.50
CA ALA A 254 -25.59 -5.42 11.11
C ALA A 254 -25.28 -6.50 10.05
N GLY A 255 -26.07 -6.56 8.96
CA GLY A 255 -25.82 -7.49 7.85
C GLY A 255 -24.46 -7.30 7.19
N PHE A 256 -24.07 -6.05 6.92
CA PHE A 256 -22.74 -5.73 6.38
C PHE A 256 -21.61 -6.06 7.36
N VAL A 257 -21.78 -5.78 8.66
CA VAL A 257 -20.77 -6.14 9.67
C VAL A 257 -20.58 -7.65 9.76
N VAL A 258 -21.65 -8.44 9.72
CA VAL A 258 -21.57 -9.90 9.66
C VAL A 258 -20.86 -10.36 8.38
N LEU A 259 -21.14 -9.73 7.24
CA LEU A 259 -20.45 -10.01 5.98
C LEU A 259 -18.95 -9.72 6.07
N PHE A 260 -18.55 -8.58 6.62
CA PHE A 260 -17.13 -8.25 6.80
C PHE A 260 -16.44 -9.22 7.77
N ASN A 261 -17.11 -9.62 8.84
CA ASN A 261 -16.60 -10.66 9.75
C ASN A 261 -16.43 -12.01 9.06
N TYR A 262 -17.36 -12.41 8.19
CA TYR A 262 -17.22 -13.61 7.38
C TYR A 262 -16.01 -13.53 6.44
N LEU A 263 -15.83 -12.40 5.75
CA LEU A 263 -14.66 -12.17 4.88
C LEU A 263 -13.35 -12.19 5.67
N LEU A 264 -13.33 -11.57 6.85
CA LEU A 264 -12.19 -11.57 7.75
C LEU A 264 -11.84 -13.00 8.18
N LEU A 265 -12.84 -13.79 8.57
CA LEU A 265 -12.66 -15.19 8.93
C LEU A 265 -12.10 -16.01 7.77
N PHE A 266 -12.65 -15.83 6.56
CA PHE A 266 -12.16 -16.49 5.35
C PHE A 266 -10.69 -16.16 5.08
N GLN A 267 -10.32 -14.89 5.19
CA GLN A 267 -8.96 -14.42 4.91
C GLN A 267 -7.97 -14.87 6.00
N LEU A 268 -8.39 -14.95 7.26
CA LEU A 268 -7.56 -15.46 8.35
C LEU A 268 -7.26 -16.97 8.23
N LEU A 269 -8.03 -17.75 7.46
CA LEU A 269 -7.71 -19.15 7.20
C LEU A 269 -6.39 -19.33 6.44
N ALA A 270 -6.01 -18.35 5.60
CA ALA A 270 -4.72 -18.34 4.91
C ALA A 270 -3.52 -18.34 5.89
N LEU A 271 -3.75 -18.01 7.17
CA LEU A 271 -2.74 -18.10 8.22
C LEU A 271 -2.29 -19.55 8.45
N TYR A 272 -3.16 -20.55 8.24
CA TYR A 272 -2.83 -21.96 8.38
C TYR A 272 -1.75 -22.41 7.37
N GLU A 273 -1.91 -21.99 6.11
CA GLU A 273 -1.02 -22.32 4.99
C GLU A 273 0.26 -21.48 4.99
N ALA A 274 0.27 -20.33 5.67
CA ALA A 274 1.40 -19.40 5.70
C ALA A 274 2.71 -20.01 6.22
N LEU A 275 2.64 -21.11 7.00
CA LEU A 275 3.79 -21.81 7.56
C LEU A 275 4.18 -23.09 6.81
N ASP A 276 3.41 -23.50 5.79
CA ASP A 276 3.64 -24.77 5.06
C ASP A 276 4.81 -24.70 4.09
N TYR A 277 5.10 -23.50 3.57
CA TYR A 277 6.24 -23.25 2.69
C TYR A 277 7.58 -23.23 3.43
N GLN A 278 7.59 -23.13 4.76
CA GLN A 278 8.81 -23.04 5.56
C GLN A 278 9.29 -24.43 5.97
N TYR A 279 10.26 -25.01 5.25
CA TYR A 279 10.76 -26.37 5.50
C TYR A 279 11.14 -26.68 6.95
N LEU A 280 11.65 -25.69 7.70
CA LEU A 280 12.01 -25.86 9.12
C LEU A 280 10.82 -26.26 10.00
N THR A 281 9.58 -25.93 9.61
CA THR A 281 8.39 -26.31 10.38
C THR A 281 8.14 -27.82 10.37
N LYS A 282 8.60 -28.53 9.33
CA LYS A 282 8.52 -29.98 9.20
C LYS A 282 9.47 -30.73 10.15
N LEU A 283 10.48 -30.04 10.69
CA LEU A 283 11.47 -30.61 11.61
C LEU A 283 11.02 -30.52 13.07
N PHE A 284 9.90 -29.85 13.38
CA PHE A 284 9.42 -29.75 14.76
C PHE A 284 8.77 -31.05 15.21
N PRO A 285 9.13 -31.59 16.40
CA PRO A 285 8.49 -32.77 16.98
C PRO A 285 7.14 -32.41 17.59
N LEU A 286 6.23 -31.82 16.80
CA LEU A 286 4.90 -31.39 17.25
C LEU A 286 3.83 -32.01 16.36
N ASP A 287 2.83 -32.61 16.98
CA ASP A 287 1.72 -33.25 16.27
C ASP A 287 0.92 -32.27 15.41
N SER A 288 0.48 -32.71 14.23
CA SER A 288 -0.34 -31.94 13.28
C SER A 288 -1.65 -31.43 13.90
N LYS A 289 -2.21 -32.16 14.88
CA LYS A 289 -3.38 -31.71 15.64
C LYS A 289 -3.10 -30.44 16.46
N SER A 290 -1.87 -30.28 16.95
CA SER A 290 -1.44 -29.09 17.70
C SER A 290 -1.33 -27.85 16.81
N LYS A 291 -0.99 -28.03 15.52
CA LYS A 291 -0.98 -26.96 14.52
C LYS A 291 -2.39 -26.39 14.30
N ILE A 292 -3.38 -27.27 14.10
CA ILE A 292 -4.79 -26.88 13.92
C ILE A 292 -5.31 -26.15 15.16
N LYS A 293 -5.03 -26.69 16.35
CA LYS A 293 -5.42 -26.07 17.62
C LYS A 293 -4.79 -24.68 17.80
N GLY A 294 -3.51 -24.54 17.45
CA GLY A 294 -2.79 -23.28 17.49
C GLY A 294 -3.35 -22.22 16.54
N ALA A 295 -3.62 -22.60 15.28
CA ALA A 295 -4.24 -21.73 14.29
C ALA A 295 -5.63 -21.28 14.74
N ARG A 296 -6.48 -22.23 15.19
CA ARG A 296 -7.83 -21.94 15.68
C ARG A 296 -7.79 -20.89 16.79
N GLN A 297 -6.93 -21.07 17.80
CA GLN A 297 -6.88 -20.16 18.96
C GLN A 297 -6.42 -18.75 18.59
N VAL A 298 -5.47 -18.61 17.65
CA VAL A 298 -5.03 -17.29 17.19
C VAL A 298 -6.14 -16.61 16.37
N VAL A 299 -6.78 -17.34 15.45
CA VAL A 299 -7.89 -16.81 14.65
C VAL A 299 -9.08 -16.40 15.51
N THR A 300 -9.47 -17.21 16.50
CA THR A 300 -10.53 -16.86 17.46
C THR A 300 -10.13 -15.65 18.31
N GLY A 301 -8.87 -15.58 18.76
CA GLY A 301 -8.40 -14.44 19.56
C GLY A 301 -8.47 -13.12 18.80
N ILE A 302 -8.07 -13.12 17.52
CA ILE A 302 -8.19 -11.96 16.63
C ILE A 302 -9.67 -11.63 16.41
N GLY A 303 -10.49 -12.62 16.08
CA GLY A 303 -11.92 -12.46 15.86
C GLY A 303 -12.66 -11.86 17.05
N HIS A 304 -12.39 -12.35 18.26
CA HIS A 304 -12.97 -11.80 19.48
C HIS A 304 -12.51 -10.37 19.75
N SER A 305 -11.26 -10.03 19.45
CA SER A 305 -10.79 -8.66 19.59
C SER A 305 -11.51 -7.70 18.64
N VAL A 306 -11.73 -8.10 17.38
CA VAL A 306 -12.50 -7.33 16.38
C VAL A 306 -13.94 -7.17 16.84
N LEU A 307 -14.57 -8.28 17.24
CA LEU A 307 -15.95 -8.28 17.71
C LEU A 307 -16.15 -7.36 18.91
N LEU A 308 -15.20 -7.32 19.86
CA LEU A 308 -15.26 -6.44 21.02
C LEU A 308 -15.27 -4.96 20.62
N PHE A 309 -14.45 -4.57 19.63
CA PHE A 309 -14.46 -3.19 19.13
C PHE A 309 -15.75 -2.86 18.38
N GLU A 310 -16.22 -3.76 17.52
CA GLU A 310 -17.47 -3.58 16.78
C GLU A 310 -18.67 -3.44 17.70
N THR A 311 -18.74 -4.24 18.76
CA THR A 311 -19.86 -4.20 19.72
C THR A 311 -19.85 -2.95 20.57
N LEU A 312 -18.67 -2.49 21.01
CA LEU A 312 -18.53 -1.25 21.76
C LEU A 312 -19.06 -0.06 20.93
N VAL A 313 -18.73 0.00 19.65
CA VAL A 313 -19.22 1.07 18.76
C VAL A 313 -20.69 0.86 18.40
N ALA A 314 -21.13 -0.37 18.12
CA ALA A 314 -22.52 -0.66 17.78
C ALA A 314 -23.50 -0.30 18.91
N VAL A 315 -23.13 -0.53 20.18
CA VAL A 315 -23.96 -0.14 21.34
C VAL A 315 -24.15 1.38 21.43
N LEU A 316 -23.20 2.18 20.93
CA LEU A 316 -23.28 3.65 20.97
C LEU A 316 -24.11 4.22 19.82
N PHE A 317 -24.12 3.58 18.64
CA PHE A 317 -24.71 4.14 17.41
C PHE A 317 -26.01 3.47 16.96
N PHE A 318 -26.22 2.18 17.26
CA PHE A 318 -27.46 1.51 16.84
C PHE A 318 -28.62 1.90 17.75
N GLN A 319 -29.72 2.34 17.11
CA GLN A 319 -30.97 2.63 17.82
C GLN A 319 -31.64 1.33 18.30
N ASP A 320 -31.54 0.25 17.51
CA ASP A 320 -32.10 -1.05 17.83
C ASP A 320 -31.08 -1.98 18.52
N LYS A 321 -31.20 -2.14 19.83
CA LYS A 321 -30.33 -3.04 20.60
C LYS A 321 -30.46 -4.52 20.22
N ILE A 322 -31.57 -4.91 19.61
CA ILE A 322 -31.79 -6.28 19.10
C ILE A 322 -30.85 -6.58 17.93
N ALA A 323 -30.59 -5.60 17.05
CA ALA A 323 -29.67 -5.76 15.93
C ALA A 323 -28.23 -6.01 16.40
N VAL A 324 -27.82 -5.40 17.51
CA VAL A 324 -26.51 -5.65 18.15
C VAL A 324 -26.41 -7.09 18.64
N LEU A 325 -27.46 -7.62 19.30
CA LEU A 325 -27.51 -9.00 19.76
C LEU A 325 -27.50 -10.00 18.59
N ALA A 326 -28.22 -9.70 17.51
CA ALA A 326 -28.23 -10.52 16.31
C ALA A 326 -26.83 -10.57 15.64
N MET A 327 -26.16 -9.43 15.54
CA MET A 327 -24.78 -9.32 15.03
C MET A 327 -23.80 -10.13 15.87
N LEU A 328 -23.87 -9.99 17.20
CA LEU A 328 -23.09 -10.78 18.17
C LEU A 328 -23.32 -12.29 18.01
N GLY A 329 -24.58 -12.71 17.95
CA GLY A 329 -24.94 -14.12 17.79
C GLY A 329 -24.40 -14.70 16.49
N ALA A 330 -24.59 -13.98 15.37
CA ALA A 330 -24.14 -14.42 14.05
C ALA A 330 -22.60 -14.53 13.98
N THR A 331 -21.87 -13.54 14.49
CA THR A 331 -20.40 -13.57 14.52
C THR A 331 -19.86 -14.67 15.43
N ILE A 332 -20.42 -14.85 16.63
CA ILE A 332 -20.03 -15.96 17.52
C ILE A 332 -20.28 -17.32 16.86
N PHE A 333 -21.42 -17.48 16.19
CA PHE A 333 -21.74 -18.69 15.43
C PHE A 333 -20.69 -18.99 14.34
N LEU A 334 -20.25 -17.97 13.60
CA LEU A 334 -19.18 -18.11 12.61
C LEU A 334 -17.87 -18.64 13.22
N TYR A 335 -17.45 -18.12 14.37
CA TYR A 335 -16.21 -18.58 15.02
C TYR A 335 -16.33 -19.94 15.71
N LEU A 336 -17.52 -20.30 16.21
CA LEU A 336 -17.74 -21.56 16.91
C LEU A 336 -18.01 -22.73 15.97
N VAL A 337 -18.76 -22.52 14.88
CA VAL A 337 -19.23 -23.60 13.99
C VAL A 337 -18.44 -23.63 12.68
N TYR A 338 -18.37 -22.49 11.98
CA TYR A 338 -17.77 -22.45 10.64
C TYR A 338 -16.24 -22.61 10.69
N LEU A 339 -15.55 -21.95 11.62
CA LEU A 339 -14.09 -22.05 11.76
C LEU A 339 -13.58 -23.48 11.97
N PRO A 340 -14.04 -24.27 12.97
CA PRO A 340 -13.55 -25.63 13.14
C PRO A 340 -13.97 -26.57 12.02
N TYR A 341 -15.15 -26.37 11.43
CA TYR A 341 -15.59 -27.14 10.27
C TYR A 341 -14.63 -26.96 9.09
N LYS A 342 -14.31 -25.70 8.76
CA LYS A 342 -13.45 -25.40 7.62
C LYS A 342 -11.98 -25.73 7.86
N LEU A 343 -11.48 -25.56 9.08
CA LEU A 343 -10.11 -25.96 9.43
C LEU A 343 -9.90 -27.48 9.33
N LYS A 344 -10.90 -28.31 9.66
CA LYS A 344 -10.81 -29.76 9.47
C LYS A 344 -10.68 -30.13 7.99
N ARG A 345 -11.47 -29.48 7.13
CA ARG A 345 -11.44 -29.70 5.68
C ARG A 345 -10.15 -29.25 4.98
N LEU A 346 -9.32 -28.43 5.63
CA LEU A 346 -8.00 -28.01 5.11
C LEU A 346 -6.89 -29.01 5.45
N VAL A 347 -7.19 -30.03 6.26
CA VAL A 347 -6.24 -31.05 6.72
C VAL A 347 -6.36 -32.33 5.90
N ASP A 348 -7.57 -32.60 5.41
CA ASP A 348 -7.89 -33.63 4.41
C ASP A 348 -7.60 -33.10 2.99
#